data_AF-A0A2N3DJN4-F1
#
_entry.id   AF-A0A2N3DJN4-F1
#
_cell.length_a   1.000
_cell.length_b   1.000
_cell.length_c   1.000
_cell.angle_alpha   90.00
_cell.angle_beta   90.00
_cell.angle_gamma   90.00
#
_symmetry.space_group_name_H-M   'P 1'
#
loop_
_entity.id
_entity.type
_entity.pdbx_description
1 polymer ?
#
loop_
_entity_poly.entity_id
_entity_poly.type
_entity_poly.pdbx_seq_one_letter_code
_entity_poly.pdbx_strand_id
1 'polypeptide(L)' 'MAKLTAKTVTNAKPGRHADGGGLYLLVKPTGARSWLLRVQVDGRRRDIGLGSVETSALALRSDIGGDIPLEEKSRLTL' A
#
# COMPACT_ATOMS: atom_id res chain seq x y z
N MET A 1 0.01 -15.93 -0.21
CA MET A 1 -0.81 -14.73 -0.01
C MET A 1 -0.70 -13.87 -1.25
N ALA A 2 -1.81 -13.34 -1.78
CA ALA A 2 -1.77 -12.52 -2.98
C ALA A 2 -1.20 -11.13 -2.64
N LYS A 3 -0.24 -10.66 -3.44
CA LYS A 3 0.33 -9.31 -3.33
C LYS A 3 -0.61 -8.31 -3.99
N LEU A 4 -0.76 -7.12 -3.41
CA LEU A 4 -1.58 -6.06 -3.97
C LEU A 4 -0.89 -5.46 -5.21
N THR A 5 -1.69 -5.22 -6.24
CA THR A 5 -1.32 -4.46 -7.45
C THR A 5 -1.94 -3.07 -7.39
N ALA A 6 -1.42 -2.11 -8.17
CA ALA A 6 -1.98 -0.76 -8.26
C ALA A 6 -3.49 -0.76 -8.56
N LYS A 7 -3.94 -1.61 -9.50
CA LYS A 7 -5.36 -1.76 -9.84
C LYS A 7 -6.19 -2.24 -8.66
N THR A 8 -5.68 -3.19 -7.88
CA THR A 8 -6.38 -3.66 -6.67
C THR A 8 -6.40 -2.63 -5.56
N VAL A 9 -5.34 -1.83 -5.39
CA VAL A 9 -5.27 -0.74 -4.41
C VAL A 9 -6.30 0.35 -4.74
N THR A 10 -6.39 0.73 -6.02
CA THR A 10 -7.36 1.74 -6.49
C THR A 10 -8.80 1.32 -6.26
N ASN A 11 -9.11 0.03 -6.49
CA ASN A 11 -10.47 -0.51 -6.40
C ASN A 11 -10.78 -1.21 -5.06
N ALA A 12 -9.88 -1.13 -4.08
CA ALA A 12 -10.04 -1.80 -2.80
C ALA A 12 -11.25 -1.25 -2.03
N LYS A 13 -12.09 -2.16 -1.53
CA LYS A 13 -13.23 -1.82 -0.66
C LYS A 13 -12.76 -1.38 0.74
N PRO A 14 -13.58 -0.65 1.52
CA PRO A 14 -13.28 -0.36 2.92
C PRO A 14 -12.85 -1.60 3.69
N GLY A 15 -11.77 -1.50 4.46
CA GLY A 15 -11.17 -2.63 5.19
C GLY A 15 -9.65 -2.64 5.17
N ARG A 16 -9.07 -3.73 5.68
CA ARG A 16 -7.63 -3.98 5.69
C ARG A 16 -7.29 -5.07 4.68
N HIS A 17 -6.33 -4.78 3.81
CA HIS A 17 -5.89 -5.69 2.75
C HIS A 17 -4.41 -5.98 2.96
N ALA A 18 -4.05 -7.26 3.12
CA ALA A 18 -2.66 -7.65 3.31
C ALA A 18 -1.90 -7.64 1.98
N ASP A 19 -0.71 -7.04 1.98
CA ASP A 19 0.25 -7.09 0.85
C ASP A 19 1.37 -8.12 1.07
N GLY A 20 1.56 -8.55 2.32
CA GLY A 20 2.62 -9.48 2.72
C GLY A 20 3.67 -8.80 3.60
N GLY A 21 4.50 -9.58 4.32
CA GLY A 21 5.57 -9.04 5.17
C GLY A 21 5.10 -8.11 6.28
N GLY A 22 3.83 -8.20 6.69
CA GLY A 22 3.24 -7.27 7.66
C GLY A 22 2.75 -5.95 7.06
N LEU A 23 2.88 -5.74 5.74
CA LEU A 23 2.34 -4.55 5.06
C LEU A 23 0.85 -4.73 4.76
N TYR A 24 0.06 -3.69 5.05
CA TYR A 24 -1.38 -3.64 4.81
C TYR A 24 -1.78 -2.31 4.18
N LEU A 25 -2.73 -2.38 3.27
CA LEU A 25 -3.53 -1.22 2.84
C LEU A 25 -4.74 -1.10 3.76
N LEU A 26 -4.91 0.05 4.41
CA LEU A 26 -6.13 0.42 5.11
C LEU A 26 -6.97 1.32 4.21
N VAL A 27 -8.22 0.93 3.97
CA VAL A 27 -9.22 1.73 3.26
C VAL A 27 -10.31 2.11 4.26
N LYS A 28 -10.48 3.41 4.50
CA LYS A 28 -11.55 3.96 5.35
C LYS A 28 -12.90 3.91 4.62
N PRO A 29 -14.03 3.94 5.33
CA PRO A 29 -15.35 4.07 4.71
C PRO A 29 -15.49 5.28 3.78
N THR A 30 -14.73 6.34 4.03
CA THR A 30 -14.66 7.54 3.17
C THR A 30 -13.92 7.32 1.84
N GLY A 31 -13.32 6.15 1.63
CA GLY A 31 -12.46 5.86 0.48
C GLY A 31 -11.00 6.31 0.65
N ALA A 32 -10.67 7.02 1.74
CA ALA A 32 -9.30 7.37 2.05
C ALA A 32 -8.45 6.11 2.30
N ARG A 33 -7.25 6.10 1.74
CA ARG A 33 -6.36 4.94 1.73
C ARG A 33 -5.04 5.29 2.40
N SER A 34 -4.49 4.37 3.19
CA SER A 34 -3.18 4.55 3.83
C SER A 34 -2.46 3.23 4.02
N TRP A 35 -1.14 3.25 3.92
CA TRP A 35 -0.29 2.10 4.22
C TRP A 35 -0.06 1.94 5.72
N LEU A 36 -0.07 0.70 6.18
CA LEU A 36 0.23 0.30 7.56
C LEU A 36 1.28 -0.81 7.57
N LEU A 37 2.29 -0.69 8.41
CA LEU A 37 3.14 -1.81 8.78
C LEU A 37 2.67 -2.38 10.12
N ARG A 38 2.30 -3.65 10.13
CA ARG A 38 2.01 -4.41 11.34
C ARG A 38 3.26 -5.12 11.82
N VAL A 39 3.69 -4.76 13.01
CA VAL A 39 4.84 -5.38 13.69
C VAL A 39 4.38 -6.02 15.00
N GLN A 40 5.18 -6.96 15.49
CA GLN A 40 5.05 -7.52 16.83
C GLN A 40 6.36 -7.27 17.57
N VAL A 41 6.27 -6.56 18.69
CA VAL A 41 7.39 -6.24 19.57
C VAL A 41 6.99 -6.66 20.97
N ASP A 42 7.80 -7.50 21.62
CA ASP A 42 7.54 -8.05 22.96
C ASP A 42 6.15 -8.70 23.09
N GLY A 43 5.76 -9.50 22.09
CA GLY A 43 4.45 -10.16 22.06
C GLY A 43 3.26 -9.23 21.76
N ARG A 44 3.48 -7.91 21.71
CA ARG A 44 2.43 -6.92 21.45
C ARG A 44 2.42 -6.49 19.99
N ARG A 45 1.25 -6.61 19.36
CA ARG A 45 1.03 -6.14 18.00
C ARG A 45 0.86 -4.62 17.98
N ARG A 46 1.49 -3.98 17.01
CA ARG A 46 1.38 -2.54 16.73
C ARG A 46 1.21 -2.32 15.24
N ASP A 47 0.38 -1.34 14.89
CA ASP A 47 0.25 -0.87 13.52
C ASP A 47 0.95 0.50 13.42
N ILE A 48 1.86 0.64 12.46
CA ILE A 48 2.62 1.86 12.19
C ILE A 48 2.10 2.44 10.87
N GLY A 49 1.64 3.69 10.89
CA GLY A 49 1.23 4.39 9.67
C GLY A 49 2.43 4.74 8.81
N LEU A 50 2.37 4.40 7.52
CA LEU A 50 3.42 4.72 6.53
C LEU A 50 3.04 5.85 5.57
N GLY A 51 1.80 6.34 5.64
CA GLY A 51 1.32 7.47 4.83
C GLY A 51 0.06 7.17 4.01
N SER A 52 -0.51 8.24 3.45
CA SER A 52 -1.68 8.20 2.56
C SER A 52 -1.32 7.60 1.19
N VAL A 53 -2.30 7.02 0.51
CA VAL A 53 -2.17 6.60 -0.89
C VAL A 53 -2.87 7.61 -1.79
N GLU A 54 -2.07 8.36 -2.53
CA GLU A 54 -2.56 9.26 -3.58
C GLU A 54 -2.88 8.47 -4.85
N THR A 55 -4.16 8.15 -5.05
CA THR A 55 -4.60 7.39 -6.23
C THR A 55 -4.67 8.21 -7.51
N SER A 56 -4.73 9.54 -7.43
CA SER A 56 -4.70 10.44 -8.59
C SER A 56 -3.36 10.35 -9.34
N ALA A 57 -2.24 10.20 -8.62
CA ALA A 57 -0.92 10.00 -9.21
C ALA A 57 -0.72 8.61 -9.84
N LEU A 58 -1.40 7.58 -9.30
CA LEU A 58 -1.38 6.22 -9.88
C LEU A 58 -2.18 6.14 -11.19
N ALA A 59 -3.24 6.94 -11.33
CA ALA A 59 -4.02 7.05 -12.56
C ALA A 59 -3.26 7.80 -13.66
N LEU A 60 -2.47 8.83 -13.32
CA LEU A 60 -1.64 9.54 -14.29
C LEU A 60 -0.46 8.70 -14.80
N ARG A 61 0.01 7.72 -14.01
CA ARG A 61 1.13 6.84 -14.38
C ARG A 61 0.67 5.60 -15.17
N SER A 62 -0.61 5.21 -15.11
CA SER A 62 -1.12 3.99 -15.77
C SER A 62 -1.22 4.07 -17.30
N ASP A 63 -1.01 5.26 -17.87
CA ASP A 63 -1.00 5.49 -19.32
C ASP A 63 0.36 5.12 -19.93
N ILE A 64 1.38 4.92 -19.09
CA ILE A 64 2.68 4.35 -19.47
C ILE A 64 2.65 2.88 -19.06
N GLY A 65 2.27 2.03 -20.01
CA GLY A 65 2.11 0.59 -19.79
C GLY A 65 3.37 -0.11 -19.30
N GLY A 66 3.14 -1.25 -18.64
CA GLY A 66 4.15 -2.28 -18.39
C GLY A 66 4.76 -2.26 -17.00
N ASP A 67 4.73 -3.42 -16.35
CA ASP A 67 5.35 -3.75 -15.06
C ASP A 67 6.56 -2.89 -14.68
N ILE A 68 6.44 -2.13 -13.59
CA ILE A 68 7.59 -1.59 -12.87
C ILE A 68 7.92 -2.60 -11.76
N PRO A 69 9.00 -3.41 -11.88
CA PRO A 69 9.46 -4.24 -10.79
C PRO A 69 9.84 -3.34 -9.60
N LEU A 70 9.36 -3.70 -8.41
CA LEU A 70 9.45 -2.93 -7.17
C LEU A 70 10.87 -2.69 -6.63
N GLU A 71 11.92 -3.04 -7.38
CA GLU A 71 13.32 -2.93 -6.98
C GLU A 71 13.84 -1.48 -6.93
N GLU A 72 13.12 -0.51 -7.51
CA GLU A 72 13.62 0.86 -7.63
C GLU A 72 13.21 1.81 -6.49
N LYS A 73 12.55 1.30 -5.44
CA LYS A 73 12.18 2.09 -4.23
C LYS A 73 13.36 2.50 -3.35
N SER A 74 14.56 1.96 -3.58
CA SER A 74 15.77 2.26 -2.81
C SER A 74 16.50 3.54 -3.22
N ARG A 75 16.04 4.26 -4.27
CA ARG A 75 16.72 5.47 -4.78
C ARG A 75 16.08 6.80 -4.38
N LEU A 76 15.04 6.80 -3.55
CA LEU A 76 14.37 8.02 -3.04
C LEU A 76 14.66 8.26 -1.56
N THR A 77 15.94 8.15 -1.21
CA THR A 77 16.50 8.76 0.01
C THR A 77 17.65 9.65 -0.42
N LEU A 78 17.37 10.95 -0.45
CA LEU A 78 18.31 12.04 -0.17
C LEU A 78 17.60 12.96 0.82
#